data_AF-A0A933CJB0-F1
#
_entry.id   AF-A0A933CJB0-F1
#
_cell.length_a   1.000
_cell.length_b   1.000
_cell.length_c   1.000
_cell.angle_alpha   90.00
_cell.angle_beta   90.00
_cell.angle_gamma   90.00
#
_symmetry.space_group_name_H-M   'P 1'
#
loop_
_entity.id
_entity.type
_entity.pdbx_description
1 polymer ?
#
loop_
_entity_poly.entity_id
_entity_poly.type
_entity_poly.pdbx_seq_one_letter_code
_entity_poly.pdbx_strand_id
1 'polypeptide(L)'
;MAKHRISARLLKAIEARTLLLHVVSGDKLSAVLLALYNVESYLRGATNQQARIQRAQRHLRRELEQMRHVSANPGAAAPWRGPVRKSRGGTLSSLFRDIHFYLICWNIVGRDLTLVRHITGFPALRQALRPYVTVFQEYKKMRDHYEHFDERLPGRARSNRLKRKNDLGNLAGNTLSFGGDQIDVGPKSLKRLRQGANDVLLALKVDALRIIAEQNPQAAKRILQTAQRDRMTKRLIRSMRLWDGRIGAANTAAESTAKEEYDSTATR
;
A
#
# COMPACT_ATOMS: atom_id res chain seq x y z
N MET A 1 21.45 11.57 -33.57
CA MET A 1 21.71 10.84 -32.30
C MET A 1 20.42 10.23 -31.78
N ALA A 2 20.31 8.90 -31.77
CA ALA A 2 19.14 8.20 -31.23
C ALA A 2 19.11 8.37 -29.71
N LYS A 3 18.13 9.13 -29.18
CA LYS A 3 17.86 9.17 -27.73
C LYS A 3 17.41 7.79 -27.29
N HIS A 4 18.32 6.96 -26.79
CA HIS A 4 17.98 5.67 -26.19
C HIS A 4 17.03 5.92 -25.01
N ARG A 5 15.73 5.71 -25.23
CA ARG A 5 14.72 5.74 -24.17
C ARG A 5 14.99 4.57 -23.23
N ILE A 6 15.60 4.85 -22.08
CA ILE A 6 15.74 3.87 -21.01
C ILE A 6 14.33 3.45 -20.59
N SER A 7 14.01 2.16 -20.77
CA SER A 7 12.68 1.69 -20.44
C SER A 7 12.41 1.82 -18.94
N ALA A 8 11.22 2.29 -18.56
CA ALA A 8 10.80 2.34 -17.15
C ALA A 8 10.91 0.96 -16.45
N ARG A 9 10.80 -0.14 -17.23
CA ARG A 9 10.99 -1.50 -16.73
C ARG A 9 12.43 -1.77 -16.28
N LEU A 10 13.43 -1.21 -16.96
CA LEU A 10 14.84 -1.36 -16.57
C LEU A 10 15.15 -0.54 -15.31
N LEU A 11 14.67 0.70 -15.23
CA LEU A 11 14.82 1.54 -14.04
C LEU A 11 14.17 0.92 -12.79
N LYS A 12 13.04 0.23 -12.96
CA LYS A 12 12.40 -0.51 -11.86
C LYS A 12 13.29 -1.63 -11.30
N ALA A 13 14.19 -2.19 -12.10
CA ALA A 13 15.09 -3.26 -11.66
C ALA A 13 16.32 -2.76 -10.90
N ILE A 14 16.72 -1.49 -11.09
CA ILE A 14 17.85 -0.88 -10.39
C ILE A 14 17.42 -0.50 -8.97
N GLU A 15 18.20 -0.86 -7.95
CA GLU A 15 17.95 -0.39 -6.59
C GLU A 15 18.26 1.11 -6.45
N ALA A 16 17.38 1.85 -5.76
CA ALA A 16 17.60 3.29 -5.56
C ALA A 16 18.90 3.56 -4.78
N ARG A 17 19.22 2.70 -3.81
CA ARG A 17 20.46 2.78 -3.01
C ARG A 17 21.71 2.78 -3.89
N THR A 18 21.77 1.88 -4.88
CA THR A 18 22.91 1.79 -5.81
C THR A 18 23.16 3.11 -6.53
N LEU A 19 22.10 3.77 -7.01
CA LEU A 19 22.23 5.06 -7.69
C LEU A 19 22.61 6.19 -6.72
N LEU A 20 21.97 6.21 -5.55
CA LEU A 20 22.19 7.25 -4.53
C LEU A 20 23.62 7.29 -3.99
N LEU A 21 24.28 6.13 -3.87
CA LEU A 21 25.69 6.04 -3.46
C LEU A 21 26.65 6.82 -4.37
N HIS A 22 26.25 7.09 -5.62
CA HIS A 22 27.07 7.85 -6.55
C HIS A 22 26.75 9.36 -6.57
N VAL A 23 25.58 9.77 -6.08
CA VAL A 23 25.07 11.15 -6.29
C VAL A 23 24.76 11.90 -5.01
N VAL A 24 24.69 11.23 -3.86
CA VAL A 24 24.50 11.84 -2.55
C VAL A 24 25.62 11.39 -1.62
N SER A 25 26.30 12.35 -0.98
CA SER A 25 27.44 12.10 -0.09
C SER A 25 27.11 12.38 1.38
N GLY A 26 27.90 11.77 2.28
CA GLY A 26 27.88 12.04 3.71
C GLY A 26 26.52 11.82 4.39
N ASP A 27 26.21 12.66 5.38
CA ASP A 27 25.00 12.54 6.21
C ASP A 27 23.70 12.64 5.41
N LYS A 28 23.72 13.36 4.28
CA LYS A 28 22.56 13.47 3.38
C LYS A 28 22.17 12.12 2.81
N LEU A 29 23.14 11.24 2.52
CA LEU A 29 22.87 9.91 2.01
C LEU A 29 22.12 9.07 3.05
N SER A 30 22.61 9.05 4.29
CA SER A 30 21.98 8.33 5.40
C SER A 30 20.53 8.79 5.64
N ALA A 31 20.29 10.10 5.63
CA ALA A 31 18.95 10.67 5.77
C ALA A 31 18.01 10.25 4.62
N VAL A 32 18.47 10.28 3.38
CA VAL A 32 17.68 9.83 2.21
C VAL A 32 17.40 8.33 2.30
N LEU A 33 18.39 7.51 2.64
CA LEU A 33 18.20 6.06 2.75
C LEU A 33 17.22 5.69 3.86
N LEU A 34 17.30 6.36 5.02
CA LEU A 34 16.35 6.18 6.12
C LEU A 34 14.92 6.59 5.71
N ALA A 35 14.76 7.72 5.02
CA ALA A 35 13.47 8.16 4.53
C ALA A 35 12.87 7.15 3.51
N LEU A 36 13.69 6.59 2.62
CA LEU A 36 13.25 5.56 1.67
C LEU A 36 12.84 4.26 2.37
N TYR A 37 13.61 3.84 3.38
CA TYR A 37 13.26 2.69 4.22
C TYR A 37 11.92 2.89 4.93
N ASN A 38 11.70 4.07 5.52
CA ASN A 38 10.42 4.41 6.13
C ASN A 38 9.27 4.37 5.12
N VAL A 39 9.43 4.94 3.93
CA VAL A 39 8.42 4.87 2.87
C VAL A 39 8.03 3.42 2.60
N GLU A 40 8.99 2.52 2.44
CA GLU A 40 8.71 1.11 2.21
C GLU A 40 8.00 0.44 3.41
N SER A 41 8.50 0.70 4.62
CA SER A 41 7.92 0.15 5.86
C SER A 41 6.47 0.60 6.06
N TYR A 42 6.18 1.89 5.88
CA TYR A 42 4.84 2.44 6.02
C TYR A 42 3.90 2.08 4.85
N LEU A 43 4.42 1.79 3.65
CA LEU A 43 3.62 1.18 2.57
C LEU A 43 3.18 -0.25 2.92
N ARG A 44 4.06 -1.05 3.53
CA ARG A 44 3.68 -2.36 4.08
C ARG A 44 2.66 -2.21 5.21
N GLY A 45 2.89 -1.27 6.13
CA GLY A 45 1.95 -0.92 7.20
C GLY A 45 0.56 -0.55 6.65
N ALA A 46 0.49 0.35 5.68
CA ALA A 46 -0.75 0.75 5.03
C ALA A 46 -1.48 -0.42 4.38
N THR A 47 -0.75 -1.34 3.76
CA THR A 47 -1.30 -2.56 3.16
C THR A 47 -1.95 -3.44 4.22
N ASN A 48 -1.24 -3.67 5.33
CA ASN A 48 -1.72 -4.51 6.42
C ASN A 48 -2.95 -3.91 7.09
N GLN A 49 -2.96 -2.59 7.35
CA GLN A 49 -4.13 -1.92 7.92
C GLN A 49 -5.31 -1.93 6.98
N GLN A 50 -5.12 -1.68 5.68
CA GLN A 50 -6.21 -1.72 4.72
C GLN A 50 -6.87 -3.11 4.67
N ALA A 51 -6.07 -4.19 4.75
CA ALA A 51 -6.61 -5.54 4.85
C ALA A 51 -7.39 -5.79 6.15
N ARG A 52 -6.95 -5.21 7.28
CA ARG A 52 -7.65 -5.28 8.57
C ARG A 52 -8.98 -4.52 8.54
N ILE A 53 -8.97 -3.29 8.02
CA ILE A 53 -10.15 -2.44 7.80
C ILE A 53 -11.20 -3.22 6.99
N GLN A 54 -10.80 -3.84 5.88
CA GLN A 54 -11.72 -4.63 5.06
C GLN A 54 -12.30 -5.83 5.80
N ARG A 55 -11.50 -6.54 6.60
CA ARG A 55 -12.00 -7.67 7.41
C ARG A 55 -13.02 -7.20 8.42
N ALA A 56 -12.74 -6.11 9.14
CA ALA A 56 -13.65 -5.52 10.11
C ALA A 56 -14.95 -5.03 9.46
N GLN A 57 -14.88 -4.37 8.29
CA GLN A 57 -16.07 -3.97 7.53
C GLN A 57 -16.93 -5.15 7.10
N ARG A 58 -16.32 -6.25 6.63
CA ARG A 58 -17.07 -7.47 6.27
C ARG A 58 -17.74 -8.11 7.48
N HIS A 59 -17.06 -8.11 8.63
CA HIS A 59 -17.62 -8.60 9.89
C HIS A 59 -18.86 -7.79 10.29
N LEU A 60 -18.73 -6.46 10.34
CA LEU A 60 -19.82 -5.55 10.70
C LEU A 60 -21.03 -5.69 9.75
N ARG A 61 -20.79 -5.85 8.44
CA ARG A 61 -21.88 -6.08 7.48
C ARG A 61 -22.66 -7.36 7.79
N ARG A 62 -21.96 -8.46 8.05
CA ARG A 62 -22.59 -9.75 8.42
C ARG A 62 -23.38 -9.64 9.71
N GLU A 63 -22.85 -8.94 10.72
CA GLU A 63 -23.57 -8.70 11.98
C GLU A 63 -24.85 -7.88 11.76
N LEU A 64 -24.78 -6.83 10.94
CA LEU A 64 -25.95 -6.01 10.59
C LEU A 64 -26.99 -6.79 9.78
N GLU A 65 -26.57 -7.61 8.82
CA GLU A 65 -27.45 -8.50 8.06
C GLU A 65 -28.16 -9.50 8.98
N GLN A 66 -27.43 -10.13 9.91
CA GLN A 66 -28.01 -11.03 10.90
C GLN A 66 -29.03 -10.33 11.80
N MET A 67 -28.71 -9.13 12.31
CA MET A 67 -29.64 -8.34 13.12
C MET A 67 -30.92 -7.99 12.35
N ARG A 68 -30.81 -7.63 11.06
CA ARG A 68 -31.97 -7.37 10.19
C ARG A 68 -32.84 -8.62 10.00
N HIS A 69 -32.23 -9.79 9.79
CA HIS A 69 -32.97 -11.04 9.66
C HIS A 69 -33.72 -11.42 10.94
N VAL A 70 -33.09 -11.24 12.11
CA VAL A 70 -33.76 -11.48 13.41
C VAL A 70 -34.92 -10.51 13.62
N SER A 71 -34.72 -9.22 13.32
CA SER A 71 -35.78 -8.21 13.43
C SER A 71 -36.95 -8.45 12.48
N ALA A 72 -36.71 -9.04 11.30
CA ALA A 72 -37.75 -9.35 10.33
C ALA A 72 -38.56 -10.61 10.71
N ASN A 73 -37.96 -11.54 11.48
CA ASN A 73 -38.56 -12.81 11.87
C ASN A 73 -38.49 -13.04 13.39
N PRO A 74 -39.25 -12.28 14.20
CA PRO A 74 -39.16 -12.31 15.67
C PRO A 74 -39.53 -13.68 16.29
N GLY A 75 -40.21 -14.56 15.55
CA GLY A 75 -40.57 -15.92 15.99
C GLY A 75 -39.54 -17.01 15.66
N ALA A 76 -38.52 -16.72 14.85
CA ALA A 76 -37.44 -17.67 14.62
C ALA A 76 -36.54 -17.67 15.86
N ALA A 77 -36.53 -18.77 16.61
CA ALA A 77 -35.67 -18.95 17.78
C ALA A 77 -34.24 -18.50 17.43
N ALA A 78 -33.82 -17.36 17.97
CA ALA A 78 -32.50 -16.83 17.69
C ALA A 78 -31.50 -17.91 18.12
N PRO A 79 -30.63 -18.42 17.21
CA PRO A 79 -29.64 -19.40 17.61
C PRO A 79 -28.81 -18.76 18.72
N TRP A 80 -28.96 -19.29 19.94
CA TRP A 80 -28.35 -18.79 21.16
C TRP A 80 -26.83 -18.95 21.01
N ARG A 81 -26.19 -17.98 20.36
CA ARG A 81 -24.73 -17.92 20.29
C ARG A 81 -24.32 -17.45 21.67
N GLY A 82 -23.65 -18.34 22.39
CA GLY A 82 -23.15 -18.13 23.74
C GLY A 82 -22.40 -16.80 23.90
N PRO A 83 -22.08 -16.41 25.15
CA PRO A 83 -21.71 -15.06 25.54
C PRO A 83 -20.75 -14.47 24.52
N VAL A 84 -21.20 -13.40 23.86
CA VAL A 84 -20.39 -12.56 22.96
C VAL A 84 -19.08 -12.36 23.69
N ARG A 85 -18.03 -13.07 23.28
CA ARG A 85 -16.73 -12.99 23.92
C ARG A 85 -16.41 -11.51 23.95
N LYS A 86 -16.36 -10.92 25.15
CA LYS A 86 -16.01 -9.52 25.39
C LYS A 86 -14.57 -9.33 24.91
N SER A 87 -14.41 -9.21 23.59
CA SER A 87 -13.21 -8.71 22.95
C SER A 87 -12.92 -7.39 23.64
N ARG A 88 -11.75 -7.27 24.29
CA ARG A 88 -11.36 -6.12 25.11
C ARG A 88 -11.28 -4.78 24.35
N GLY A 89 -11.71 -4.74 23.10
CA GLY A 89 -12.22 -3.56 22.41
C GLY A 89 -13.29 -4.01 21.41
N GLY A 90 -14.44 -3.34 21.37
CA GLY A 90 -15.48 -3.66 20.39
C GLY A 90 -14.95 -3.55 18.95
N THR A 91 -15.55 -4.30 18.02
CA THR A 91 -15.17 -4.33 16.58
C THR A 91 -14.98 -2.93 16.00
N LEU A 92 -15.80 -1.95 16.41
CA LEU A 92 -15.71 -0.55 16.00
C LEU A 92 -14.45 0.16 16.52
N SER A 93 -14.09 -0.03 17.80
CA SER A 93 -12.88 0.56 18.37
C SER A 93 -11.62 0.06 17.65
N SER A 94 -11.56 -1.25 17.37
CA SER A 94 -10.49 -1.86 16.60
C SER A 94 -10.42 -1.28 15.19
N LEU A 95 -11.56 -1.15 14.51
CA LEU A 95 -11.65 -0.58 13.16
C LEU A 95 -11.13 0.85 13.10
N PHE A 96 -11.54 1.72 14.02
CA PHE A 96 -11.07 3.12 14.03
C PHE A 96 -9.59 3.24 14.39
N ARG A 97 -9.05 2.32 15.20
CA ARG A 97 -7.60 2.23 15.46
C ARG A 97 -6.83 1.86 14.18
N ASP A 98 -7.30 0.86 13.45
CA ASP A 98 -6.68 0.45 12.17
C ASP A 98 -6.76 1.58 11.13
N ILE A 99 -7.89 2.29 11.06
CA ILE A 99 -8.06 3.50 10.24
C ILE A 99 -7.04 4.57 10.65
N HIS A 100 -6.94 4.89 11.95
CA HIS A 100 -6.02 5.91 12.43
C HIS A 100 -4.56 5.59 12.05
N PHE A 101 -4.12 4.35 12.25
CA PHE A 101 -2.78 3.93 11.81
C PHE A 101 -2.60 4.03 10.30
N TYR A 102 -3.64 3.71 9.51
CA TYR A 102 -3.62 3.88 8.07
C TYR A 102 -3.39 5.36 7.67
N LEU A 103 -4.00 6.32 8.38
CA LEU A 103 -3.76 7.75 8.15
C LEU A 103 -2.33 8.18 8.52
N ILE A 104 -1.77 7.60 9.59
CA ILE A 104 -0.36 7.80 9.95
C ILE A 104 0.53 7.34 8.80
N CYS A 105 0.27 6.17 8.20
CA CYS A 105 1.06 5.68 7.06
C CYS A 105 1.06 6.67 5.89
N TRP A 106 -0.10 7.24 5.55
CA TRP A 106 -0.19 8.28 4.52
C TRP A 106 0.65 9.52 4.85
N ASN A 107 0.56 10.02 6.08
CA ASN A 107 1.30 11.18 6.53
C ASN A 107 2.82 10.95 6.47
N ILE A 108 3.30 9.82 7.00
CA ILE A 108 4.74 9.50 7.01
C ILE A 108 5.28 9.32 5.59
N VAL A 109 4.57 8.60 4.72
CA VAL A 109 4.99 8.45 3.31
C VAL A 109 5.07 9.80 2.62
N GLY A 110 4.05 10.66 2.75
CA GLY A 110 4.05 11.99 2.13
C GLY A 110 5.19 12.88 2.65
N ARG A 111 5.43 12.88 3.96
CA ARG A 111 6.51 13.64 4.61
C ARG A 111 7.89 13.16 4.14
N ASP A 112 8.14 11.86 4.16
CA ASP A 112 9.46 11.31 3.87
C ASP A 112 9.79 11.42 2.36
N LEU A 113 8.82 11.29 1.46
CA LEU A 113 9.01 11.61 0.03
C LEU A 113 9.32 13.10 -0.19
N THR A 114 8.70 13.99 0.59
CA THR A 114 8.99 15.43 0.55
C THR A 114 10.41 15.72 1.07
N LEU A 115 10.84 15.04 2.13
CA LEU A 115 12.21 15.14 2.64
C LEU A 115 13.24 14.68 1.60
N VAL A 116 13.03 13.55 0.93
CA VAL A 116 13.91 13.06 -0.15
C VAL A 116 14.03 14.10 -1.26
N ARG A 117 12.92 14.71 -1.69
CA ARG A 117 12.94 15.81 -2.67
C ARG A 117 13.79 16.99 -2.17
N HIS A 118 13.63 17.41 -0.92
CA HIS A 118 14.37 18.55 -0.37
C HIS A 118 15.87 18.30 -0.27
N ILE A 119 16.29 17.12 0.21
CA ILE A 119 17.71 16.78 0.37
C ILE A 119 18.41 16.63 -0.99
N THR A 120 17.75 15.96 -1.94
CA THR A 120 18.34 15.68 -3.26
C THR A 120 18.29 16.88 -4.20
N GLY A 121 17.28 17.74 -4.09
CA GLY A 121 17.07 18.87 -5.01
C GLY A 121 16.66 18.47 -6.43
N PHE A 122 16.38 17.19 -6.67
CA PHE A 122 16.16 16.63 -8.00
C PHE A 122 14.86 17.17 -8.66
N PRO A 123 14.92 17.78 -9.86
CA PRO A 123 13.76 18.40 -10.51
C PRO A 123 12.63 17.42 -10.83
N ALA A 124 12.93 16.19 -11.25
CA ALA A 124 11.91 15.20 -11.63
C ALA A 124 11.07 14.78 -10.42
N LEU A 125 11.65 14.74 -9.21
CA LEU A 125 10.90 14.41 -7.99
C LEU A 125 9.83 15.47 -7.71
N ARG A 126 10.16 16.75 -7.90
CA ARG A 126 9.20 17.84 -7.71
C ARG A 126 8.00 17.68 -8.64
N GLN A 127 8.26 17.34 -9.90
CA GLN A 127 7.21 17.10 -10.90
C GLN A 127 6.38 15.86 -10.53
N ALA A 128 7.03 14.76 -10.15
CA ALA A 128 6.36 13.52 -9.77
C ALA A 128 5.53 13.65 -8.49
N LEU A 129 5.96 14.47 -7.52
CA LEU A 129 5.27 14.65 -6.24
C LEU A 129 4.05 15.58 -6.35
N ARG A 130 4.07 16.55 -7.28
CA ARG A 130 3.05 17.60 -7.41
C ARG A 130 1.60 17.08 -7.43
N PRO A 131 1.23 16.02 -8.20
CA PRO A 131 -0.14 15.51 -8.25
C PRO A 131 -0.63 14.89 -6.92
N TYR A 132 0.29 14.59 -6.01
CA TYR A 132 0.01 13.89 -4.75
C TYR A 132 0.01 14.81 -3.52
N VAL A 133 0.48 16.06 -3.65
CA VAL A 133 0.59 16.99 -2.51
C VAL A 133 -0.76 17.21 -1.83
N THR A 134 -1.80 17.52 -2.60
CA THR A 134 -3.14 17.79 -2.05
C THR A 134 -3.67 16.58 -1.29
N VAL A 135 -3.54 15.38 -1.86
CA VAL A 135 -4.03 14.17 -1.18
C VAL A 135 -3.22 13.87 0.09
N PHE A 136 -1.90 14.06 0.11
CA PHE A 136 -1.15 13.90 1.36
C PHE A 136 -1.63 14.86 2.46
N GLN A 137 -1.97 16.10 2.10
CA GLN A 137 -2.51 17.07 3.06
C GLN A 137 -3.92 16.69 3.54
N GLU A 138 -4.77 16.14 2.69
CA GLU A 138 -6.10 15.64 3.08
C GLU A 138 -5.99 14.53 4.13
N TYR A 139 -5.11 13.54 3.92
CA TYR A 139 -4.92 12.45 4.88
C TYR A 139 -4.25 12.91 6.18
N LYS A 140 -3.28 13.83 6.08
CA LYS A 140 -2.70 14.47 7.26
C LYS A 140 -3.76 15.21 8.07
N LYS A 141 -4.60 16.01 7.40
CA LYS A 141 -5.69 16.74 8.05
C LYS A 141 -6.67 15.77 8.73
N MET A 142 -7.05 14.68 8.07
CA MET A 142 -7.93 13.66 8.65
C MET A 142 -7.28 12.98 9.87
N ARG A 143 -5.98 12.70 9.84
CA ARG A 143 -5.25 12.22 11.02
C ARG A 143 -5.32 13.24 12.17
N ASP A 144 -5.10 14.51 11.88
CA ASP A 144 -5.16 15.60 12.87
C ASP A 144 -6.58 15.78 13.45
N HIS A 145 -7.62 15.34 12.74
CA HIS A 145 -8.97 15.26 13.30
C HIS A 145 -9.07 14.21 14.41
N TYR A 146 -8.42 13.06 14.23
CA TYR A 146 -8.39 11.96 15.20
C TYR A 146 -7.44 12.24 16.38
N GLU A 147 -6.27 12.82 16.13
CA GLU A 147 -5.29 13.14 17.19
C GLU A 147 -5.80 14.23 18.15
N HIS A 148 -6.69 15.11 17.68
CA HIS A 148 -7.25 16.23 18.43
C HIS A 148 -8.78 16.14 18.54
N PHE A 149 -9.31 14.93 18.73
CA PHE A 149 -10.75 14.68 18.77
C PHE A 149 -11.44 15.46 19.91
N ASP A 150 -10.83 15.44 21.09
CA ASP A 150 -11.28 16.08 22.32
C ASP A 150 -11.44 17.60 22.15
N GLU A 151 -10.50 18.27 21.48
CA GLU A 151 -10.54 19.70 21.22
C GLU A 151 -11.64 20.12 20.23
N ARG A 152 -12.18 19.15 19.48
CA ARG A 152 -13.14 19.34 18.38
C ARG A 152 -14.58 19.05 18.78
N LEU A 153 -14.79 18.52 19.99
CA LEU A 153 -16.13 18.30 20.55
C LEU A 153 -16.89 19.63 20.71
N PRO A 154 -18.24 19.61 20.62
CA PRO A 154 -19.06 20.80 20.87
C PRO A 154 -18.68 21.51 22.19
N GLY A 155 -18.52 22.85 22.13
CA GLY A 155 -18.12 23.66 23.29
C GLY A 155 -16.62 23.73 23.57
N ARG A 156 -15.77 23.04 22.78
CA ARG A 156 -14.30 23.07 22.94
C ARG A 156 -13.62 24.04 21.96
N ALA A 157 -12.35 24.37 22.25
CA ALA A 157 -11.58 25.43 21.61
C ALA A 157 -11.50 25.35 20.07
N ARG A 158 -11.58 24.16 19.47
CA ARG A 158 -11.47 23.96 18.02
C ARG A 158 -12.77 23.54 17.33
N SER A 159 -13.88 23.51 18.06
CA SER A 159 -15.20 23.14 17.51
C SER A 159 -15.67 24.05 16.37
N ASN A 160 -15.36 25.36 16.43
CA ASN A 160 -15.73 26.34 15.41
C ASN A 160 -14.94 26.21 14.08
N ARG A 161 -13.88 25.39 14.04
CA ARG A 161 -13.03 25.21 12.86
C ARG A 161 -13.49 24.05 11.95
N LEU A 162 -14.54 23.33 12.32
CA LEU A 162 -15.11 22.24 11.53
C LEU A 162 -16.15 22.78 10.53
N LYS A 163 -16.17 22.26 9.30
CA LYS A 163 -17.21 22.58 8.32
C LYS A 163 -18.58 22.06 8.77
N ARG A 164 -18.60 20.90 9.44
CA ARG A 164 -19.80 20.29 10.02
C ARG A 164 -19.50 19.80 11.43
N LYS A 165 -19.99 20.51 12.45
CA LYS A 165 -19.67 20.25 13.86
C LYS A 165 -20.18 18.90 14.39
N ASN A 166 -21.26 18.39 13.80
CA ASN A 166 -21.90 17.15 14.23
C ASN A 166 -21.32 15.90 13.54
N ASP A 167 -20.37 16.07 12.61
CA ASP A 167 -19.67 14.97 11.95
C ASP A 167 -18.43 14.59 12.78
N LEU A 168 -18.59 13.68 13.73
CA LEU A 168 -17.56 13.28 14.71
C LEU A 168 -16.85 11.97 14.34
N GLY A 169 -16.86 11.60 13.06
CA GLY A 169 -16.24 10.35 12.59
C GLY A 169 -17.28 9.34 12.14
N ASN A 170 -17.61 9.34 10.86
CA ASN A 170 -18.51 8.35 10.27
C ASN A 170 -17.78 7.52 9.21
N LEU A 171 -18.08 6.22 9.14
CA LEU A 171 -17.58 5.34 8.09
C LEU A 171 -18.74 4.82 7.25
N ALA A 172 -18.84 5.30 6.01
CA ALA A 172 -19.84 4.86 5.04
C ALA A 172 -19.15 4.15 3.88
N GLY A 173 -19.27 2.82 3.84
CA GLY A 173 -18.51 2.02 2.88
C GLY A 173 -17.00 2.21 3.09
N ASN A 174 -16.31 2.72 2.07
CA ASN A 174 -14.88 3.03 2.14
C ASN A 174 -14.61 4.51 2.45
N THR A 175 -15.63 5.33 2.64
CA THR A 175 -15.45 6.76 2.88
C THR A 175 -15.50 7.04 4.37
N LEU A 176 -14.44 7.66 4.88
CA LEU A 176 -14.38 8.21 6.22
C LEU A 176 -14.73 9.70 6.17
N SER A 177 -15.67 10.16 7.00
CA SER A 177 -15.94 11.58 7.19
C SER A 177 -15.62 12.05 8.61
N PHE A 178 -15.12 13.27 8.71
CA PHE A 178 -14.96 13.97 9.98
C PHE A 178 -15.02 15.48 9.74
N GLY A 179 -15.79 16.20 10.54
CA GLY A 179 -15.86 17.66 10.48
C GLY A 179 -16.35 18.21 9.14
N GLY A 180 -17.01 17.38 8.32
CA GLY A 180 -17.42 17.70 6.95
C GLY A 180 -16.35 17.43 5.88
N ASP A 181 -15.14 17.02 6.25
CA ASP A 181 -14.14 16.51 5.31
C ASP A 181 -14.35 15.01 5.07
N GLN A 182 -13.94 14.53 3.90
CA GLN A 182 -14.11 13.13 3.50
C GLN A 182 -12.86 12.60 2.82
N ILE A 183 -12.48 11.36 3.13
CA ILE A 183 -11.39 10.65 2.46
C ILE A 183 -11.75 9.18 2.22
N ASP A 184 -11.08 8.55 1.25
CA ASP A 184 -11.21 7.11 0.99
C ASP A 184 -10.23 6.30 1.86
N VAL A 185 -10.71 5.33 2.61
CA VAL A 185 -9.90 4.36 3.37
C VAL A 185 -9.94 2.96 2.76
N GLY A 186 -10.48 2.83 1.54
CA GLY A 186 -10.61 1.58 0.81
C GLY A 186 -9.39 1.18 -0.03
N PRO A 187 -9.56 0.21 -0.96
CA PRO A 187 -8.50 -0.23 -1.85
C PRO A 187 -7.97 0.85 -2.80
N LYS A 188 -8.84 1.79 -3.19
CA LYS A 188 -8.51 2.83 -4.18
C LYS A 188 -7.47 3.80 -3.60
N SER A 189 -7.60 4.18 -2.34
CA SER A 189 -6.60 4.99 -1.65
C SER A 189 -5.27 4.26 -1.50
N LEU A 190 -5.24 2.99 -1.09
CA LEU A 190 -3.99 2.23 -1.04
C LEU A 190 -3.30 2.14 -2.41
N LYS A 191 -4.07 1.92 -3.49
CA LYS A 191 -3.55 1.95 -4.86
C LYS A 191 -2.93 3.31 -5.18
N ARG A 192 -3.60 4.41 -4.82
CA ARG A 192 -3.11 5.78 -5.02
C ARG A 192 -1.82 6.08 -4.24
N LEU A 193 -1.73 5.65 -2.98
CA LEU A 193 -0.53 5.79 -2.15
C LEU A 193 0.67 5.09 -2.78
N ARG A 194 0.49 3.82 -3.18
CA ARG A 194 1.52 3.02 -3.84
C ARG A 194 1.96 3.65 -5.17
N GLN A 195 1.01 4.15 -5.96
CA GLN A 195 1.31 4.82 -7.22
C GLN A 195 2.17 6.06 -6.99
N GLY A 196 1.79 6.93 -6.04
CA GLY A 196 2.56 8.13 -5.72
C GLY A 196 3.99 7.82 -5.25
N ALA A 197 4.16 6.84 -4.37
CA ALA A 197 5.49 6.40 -3.95
C ALA A 197 6.32 5.86 -5.13
N ASN A 198 5.73 5.02 -5.99
CA ASN A 198 6.41 4.46 -7.15
C ASN A 198 6.82 5.51 -8.18
N ASP A 199 5.99 6.52 -8.43
CA ASP A 199 6.29 7.60 -9.37
C ASP A 199 7.45 8.45 -8.87
N VAL A 200 7.46 8.80 -7.58
CA VAL A 200 8.56 9.57 -6.97
C VAL A 200 9.85 8.75 -6.94
N LEU A 201 9.79 7.46 -6.60
CA LEU A 201 10.95 6.56 -6.65
C LEU A 201 11.49 6.41 -8.07
N LEU A 202 10.63 6.33 -9.07
CA LEU A 202 11.07 6.25 -10.47
C LEU A 202 11.76 7.56 -10.89
N ALA A 203 11.16 8.71 -10.56
CA ALA A 203 11.75 10.01 -10.82
C ALA A 203 13.12 10.17 -10.14
N LEU A 204 13.27 9.68 -8.90
CA LEU A 204 14.54 9.66 -8.19
C LEU A 204 15.61 8.89 -8.94
N LYS A 205 15.27 7.70 -9.45
CA LYS A 205 16.20 6.88 -10.23
C LYS A 205 16.56 7.52 -11.57
N VAL A 206 15.61 8.20 -12.22
CA VAL A 206 15.86 8.91 -13.48
C VAL A 206 16.90 10.01 -13.28
N ASP A 207 16.68 10.92 -12.32
CA ASP A 207 17.59 12.03 -12.09
C ASP A 207 18.95 11.55 -11.56
N ALA A 208 18.97 10.59 -10.64
CA ALA A 208 20.22 10.00 -10.16
C ALA A 208 21.02 9.37 -11.31
N LEU A 209 20.39 8.55 -12.16
CA LEU A 209 21.08 7.93 -13.28
C LEU A 209 21.57 8.96 -14.31
N ARG A 210 20.81 10.03 -14.55
CA ARG A 210 21.24 11.13 -15.43
C ARG A 210 22.52 11.77 -14.89
N ILE A 211 22.55 12.13 -13.61
CA ILE A 211 23.73 12.73 -12.97
C ILE A 211 24.94 11.79 -13.06
N ILE A 212 24.75 10.49 -12.80
CA ILE A 212 25.83 9.50 -12.95
C ILE A 212 26.30 9.41 -14.40
N ALA A 213 25.39 9.43 -15.37
CA ALA A 213 25.77 9.38 -16.78
C ALA A 213 26.55 10.62 -17.23
N GLU A 214 26.24 11.79 -16.66
CA GLU A 214 26.95 13.05 -16.91
C GLU A 214 28.34 13.05 -16.25
N GLN A 215 28.46 12.56 -15.01
CA GLN A 215 29.72 12.58 -14.24
C GLN A 215 30.63 11.38 -14.54
N ASN A 216 30.06 10.20 -14.75
CA ASN A 216 30.77 8.93 -14.98
C ASN A 216 29.97 8.00 -15.91
N PRO A 217 30.06 8.21 -17.24
CA PRO A 217 29.33 7.42 -18.23
C PRO A 217 29.57 5.90 -18.14
N GLN A 218 30.79 5.48 -17.76
CA GLN A 218 31.14 4.08 -17.62
C GLN A 218 30.45 3.43 -16.40
N ALA A 219 30.34 4.16 -15.28
CA ALA A 219 29.56 3.69 -14.13
C ALA A 219 28.08 3.53 -14.50
N ALA A 220 27.47 4.52 -15.17
CA ALA A 220 26.09 4.42 -15.64
C ALA A 220 25.88 3.22 -16.57
N LYS A 221 26.80 2.99 -17.53
CA LYS A 221 26.76 1.84 -18.44
C LYS A 221 26.83 0.51 -17.68
N ARG A 222 27.75 0.37 -16.72
CA ARG A 222 27.87 -0.84 -15.88
C ARG A 222 26.59 -1.10 -15.09
N ILE A 223 26.02 -0.09 -14.44
CA ILE A 223 24.77 -0.21 -13.67
C ILE A 223 23.63 -0.70 -14.57
N LEU A 224 23.48 -0.12 -15.77
CA LEU A 224 22.45 -0.51 -16.72
C LEU A 224 22.63 -1.94 -17.23
N GLN A 225 23.86 -2.35 -17.53
CA GLN A 225 24.19 -3.71 -17.94
C GLN A 225 23.89 -4.73 -16.84
N THR A 226 24.26 -4.46 -15.60
CA THR A 226 23.94 -5.32 -14.44
C THR A 226 22.44 -5.46 -14.28
N ALA A 227 21.69 -4.35 -14.31
CA ALA A 227 20.24 -4.40 -14.19
C ALA A 227 19.54 -5.16 -15.34
N GLN A 228 20.11 -5.09 -16.56
CA GLN A 228 19.62 -5.86 -17.70
C GLN A 228 19.86 -7.36 -17.49
N ARG A 229 21.07 -7.75 -17.05
CA ARG A 229 21.41 -9.14 -16.72
C ARG A 229 20.50 -9.70 -15.63
N ASP A 230 20.36 -9.00 -14.51
CA ASP A 230 19.51 -9.42 -13.39
C ASP A 230 18.06 -9.66 -13.82
N ARG A 231 17.56 -8.81 -14.71
CA ARG A 231 16.21 -8.95 -15.26
C ARG A 231 16.07 -10.18 -16.16
N MET A 232 17.07 -10.48 -16.98
CA MET A 232 17.09 -11.71 -17.79
C MET A 232 17.15 -12.94 -16.90
N THR A 233 18.01 -12.95 -15.88
CA THR A 233 18.11 -14.04 -14.90
C THR A 233 16.77 -14.29 -14.18
N LYS A 234 16.12 -13.24 -13.68
CA LYS A 234 14.79 -13.34 -13.05
C LYS A 234 13.71 -13.87 -14.00
N ARG A 235 13.80 -13.54 -15.29
CA ARG A 235 12.88 -14.06 -16.32
C ARG A 235 13.10 -15.56 -16.54
N LEU A 236 14.36 -16.00 -16.66
CA LEU A 236 14.72 -17.40 -16.83
C LEU A 236 14.25 -18.25 -15.64
N ILE A 237 14.55 -17.81 -14.40
CA ILE A 237 14.11 -18.51 -13.18
C ILE A 237 12.57 -18.65 -13.15
N ARG A 238 11.83 -17.62 -13.55
CA ARG A 238 10.36 -17.69 -13.61
C ARG A 238 9.90 -18.69 -14.67
N SER A 239 10.51 -18.70 -15.86
CA SER A 239 10.19 -19.65 -16.91
C SER A 239 10.46 -21.10 -16.48
N MET A 240 11.57 -21.34 -15.78
CA MET A 240 11.91 -22.67 -15.24
C MET A 240 10.86 -23.13 -14.22
N ARG A 241 10.48 -22.30 -13.24
CA ARG A 241 9.43 -22.65 -12.27
C ARG A 241 8.08 -22.95 -12.91
N LEU A 242 7.73 -22.23 -13.98
CA LEU A 242 6.50 -22.49 -14.73
C LEU A 242 6.59 -23.81 -15.51
N TRP A 243 7.77 -24.18 -15.98
CA TRP A 243 8.01 -25.45 -16.65
C TRP A 243 7.94 -26.63 -15.66
N ASP A 244 8.60 -26.51 -14.50
CA ASP A 244 8.54 -27.51 -13.42
C ASP A 244 7.10 -27.73 -12.93
N GLY A 245 6.33 -26.65 -12.77
CA GLY A 245 4.92 -26.75 -12.40
C GLY A 245 4.03 -27.41 -13.46
N ARG A 246 4.36 -27.27 -14.75
CA ARG A 246 3.65 -27.96 -15.84
C ARG A 246 3.98 -29.43 -15.89
N ILE A 247 5.24 -29.81 -15.66
CA ILE A 247 5.66 -31.22 -15.57
C ILE A 247 4.97 -31.88 -14.38
N GLY A 248 4.97 -31.22 -13.22
CA GLY A 248 4.26 -31.73 -12.04
C GLY A 248 2.77 -31.96 -12.32
N ALA A 249 2.08 -30.98 -12.91
CA ALA A 249 0.67 -31.12 -13.26
C ALA A 249 0.40 -32.22 -14.30
N ALA A 250 1.29 -32.39 -15.29
CA ALA A 250 1.17 -33.45 -16.30
C ALA A 250 1.36 -34.85 -15.68
N ASN A 251 2.31 -35.01 -14.77
CA ASN A 251 2.54 -36.27 -14.07
C ASN A 251 1.35 -36.64 -13.17
N THR A 252 0.81 -35.68 -12.40
CA THR A 252 -0.38 -35.93 -11.57
C THR A 252 -1.61 -36.28 -12.41
N ALA A 253 -1.77 -35.66 -13.58
CA ALA A 253 -2.84 -36.01 -14.50
C ALA A 253 -2.66 -37.45 -15.03
N ALA A 254 -1.46 -37.83 -15.46
CA ALA A 254 -1.17 -39.18 -15.95
C ALA A 254 -1.39 -40.26 -14.86
N GLU A 255 -0.99 -40.00 -13.62
CA GLU A 255 -1.24 -40.89 -12.48
C GLU A 255 -2.74 -41.05 -12.18
N SER A 256 -3.51 -39.97 -12.34
CA SER A 256 -4.97 -40.01 -12.15
C SER A 256 -5.65 -40.84 -13.22
N THR A 257 -5.27 -40.65 -14.49
CA THR A 257 -5.81 -41.45 -15.61
C THR A 257 -5.45 -42.94 -15.48
N ALA A 258 -4.20 -43.24 -15.10
CA ALA A 258 -3.76 -44.63 -14.90
C ALA A 258 -4.53 -45.31 -13.75
N LYS A 259 -4.85 -44.57 -12.68
CA LYS A 259 -5.66 -45.08 -11.56
C LYS A 259 -7.11 -45.35 -11.98
N GLU A 260 -7.72 -44.45 -12.75
CA GLU A 260 -9.07 -44.65 -13.29
C GLU A 260 -9.16 -45.86 -14.23
N GLU A 261 -8.16 -46.06 -15.10
CA GLU A 261 -8.07 -47.24 -15.96
C GLU A 261 -7.95 -48.53 -15.14
N TYR A 262 -7.06 -48.56 -14.13
CA TYR A 262 -6.90 -49.71 -13.25
C TYR A 262 -8.19 -50.06 -12.51
N ASP A 263 -8.84 -49.07 -11.87
CA ASP A 263 -10.09 -49.28 -11.13
C ASP A 263 -11.21 -49.77 -12.06
N SER A 264 -11.27 -49.30 -13.32
CA SER A 264 -12.26 -49.76 -14.31
C SER A 264 -12.09 -51.22 -14.72
N THR A 265 -10.84 -51.70 -14.79
CA THR A 265 -10.54 -53.10 -15.13
C THR A 265 -10.77 -54.06 -13.97
N ALA A 266 -10.66 -53.60 -12.72
CA ALA A 266 -10.87 -54.42 -11.53
C ALA A 266 -12.36 -54.73 -11.23
N THR A 267 -13.29 -53.94 -11.79
CA THR A 267 -14.75 -54.14 -11.65
C THR A 267 -15.41 -54.98 -12.74
N ARG A 268 -14.64 -55.56 -13.67
CA ARG A 268 -15.13 -56.50 -14.70
C ARG A 268 -14.78 -57.94 -14.32
#